data_AF-A0A7W3MWV2-F1
#
_entry.id   AF-A0A7W3MWV2-F1
#
_cell.length_a   1.000
_cell.length_b   1.000
_cell.length_c   1.000
_cell.angle_alpha   90.00
_cell.angle_beta   90.00
_cell.angle_gamma   90.00
#
_symmetry.space_group_name_H-M   'P 1'
#
loop_
_entity.id
_entity.type
_entity.pdbx_description
1 polymer ?
#
loop_
_entity_poly.entity_id
_entity_poly.type
_entity_poly.pdbx_seq_one_letter_code
_entity_poly.pdbx_strand_id
1 'polypeptide(L)'
;MATIYREHPCDYCGTPTRNRRFCSHPCALKGTQEQRAASLRKPKSPCPQCGCPIRSRGAKHCSRECAIKARTTRPAPCRRCGSEERTGRRRTGPYCSWSCWNEDRYERTGSCASWVRSWLSGEISGTTEKGRPDHRVKHALVSLRGRRCEQCGWDKVNPVSGRVPLHLDHITGDRKRNRPEEVRLLCPNCHALTPTYQHLNNSRVSATRKHPSRRHLETWMTDQPTARITYPLMAPVKDCYLVVARRSQPD
;
A
#
# COMPACT_ATOMS: atom_id res chain seq x y z
N MET A 1 33.91 14.67 -6.72
CA MET A 1 33.59 14.70 -5.27
C MET A 1 33.80 13.32 -4.70
N ALA A 2 34.85 13.12 -3.91
CA ALA A 2 35.17 11.82 -3.34
C ALA A 2 34.14 11.46 -2.26
N THR A 3 33.49 10.31 -2.40
CA THR A 3 32.57 9.78 -1.38
C THR A 3 33.38 9.45 -0.14
N ILE A 4 33.29 10.27 0.92
CA ILE A 4 33.89 9.98 2.22
C ILE A 4 33.08 8.84 2.84
N TYR A 5 33.54 7.60 2.69
CA TYR A 5 32.95 6.46 3.38
C TYR A 5 33.30 6.57 4.87
N ARG A 6 32.30 6.68 5.74
CA ARG A 6 32.52 6.57 7.20
C ARG A 6 32.95 5.15 7.52
N GLU A 7 34.12 5.01 8.11
CA GLU A 7 34.60 3.74 8.63
C GLU A 7 33.99 3.49 10.02
N HIS A 8 33.64 2.23 10.27
CA HIS A 8 33.07 1.76 11.52
C HIS A 8 33.97 0.67 12.10
N PRO A 9 34.18 0.61 13.42
CA PRO A 9 34.88 -0.50 14.04
C PRO A 9 34.04 -1.78 13.88
N CYS A 10 34.70 -2.90 13.58
CA CYS A 10 34.05 -4.22 13.56
C CYS A 10 33.55 -4.60 14.97
N ASP A 11 32.27 -4.99 15.08
CA ASP A 11 31.60 -5.43 16.33
C ASP A 11 32.31 -6.63 17.00
N TYR A 12 33.16 -7.37 16.27
CA TYR A 12 33.89 -8.54 16.78
C TYR A 12 35.37 -8.28 17.03
N CYS A 13 36.13 -7.79 16.04
CA CYS A 13 37.59 -7.65 16.12
C CYS A 13 38.09 -6.20 16.17
N GLY A 14 37.18 -5.21 16.17
CA GLY A 14 37.52 -3.79 16.23
C GLY A 14 38.13 -3.17 14.96
N THR A 15 38.54 -3.98 13.98
CA THR A 15 39.17 -3.49 12.74
C THR A 15 38.26 -2.49 12.00
N PRO A 16 38.77 -1.32 11.57
CA PRO A 16 38.01 -0.37 10.77
C PRO A 16 37.48 -1.01 9.48
N THR A 17 36.20 -0.83 9.21
CA THR A 17 35.56 -1.39 8.03
C THR A 17 34.51 -0.45 7.47
N ARG A 18 34.29 -0.52 6.16
CA ARG A 18 33.19 0.17 5.48
C ARG A 18 31.83 -0.48 5.75
N ASN A 19 31.82 -1.72 6.24
CA ASN A 19 30.60 -2.40 6.64
C ASN A 19 30.19 -1.93 8.05
N ARG A 20 28.90 -1.65 8.25
CA ARG A 20 28.38 -1.07 9.50
C ARG A 20 28.53 -1.96 10.74
N ARG A 21 28.83 -3.26 10.60
CA ARG A 21 28.89 -4.19 11.74
C ARG A 21 30.10 -5.12 11.75
N PHE A 22 30.44 -5.76 10.63
CA PHE A 22 31.52 -6.76 10.62
C PHE A 22 32.45 -6.57 9.44
N CYS A 23 33.76 -6.66 9.68
CA CYS A 23 34.78 -6.49 8.65
C CYS A 23 34.86 -7.66 7.67
N SER A 24 34.34 -8.84 8.03
CA SER A 24 34.41 -10.06 7.22
C SER A 24 33.32 -11.06 7.61
N HIS A 25 33.04 -12.04 6.72
CA HIS A 25 32.10 -13.13 7.01
C HIS A 25 32.51 -13.95 8.26
N PRO A 26 33.79 -14.31 8.48
CA PRO A 26 34.23 -14.93 9.73
C PRO A 26 33.93 -14.10 10.98
N CYS A 27 34.17 -12.78 10.95
CA CYS A 27 33.84 -11.89 12.06
C CYS A 27 32.33 -11.81 12.31
N ALA A 28 31.53 -11.83 11.25
CA ALA A 28 30.08 -11.89 11.38
C ALA A 28 29.60 -13.19 12.03
N LEU A 29 30.18 -14.33 11.67
CA LEU A 29 29.85 -15.63 12.29
C LEU A 29 30.21 -15.66 13.77
N LYS A 30 31.43 -15.28 14.14
CA LYS A 30 31.89 -15.29 15.53
C LYS A 30 31.13 -14.27 16.38
N GLY A 31 31.00 -13.03 15.89
CA GLY A 31 30.26 -11.99 16.59
C GLY A 31 28.77 -12.33 16.77
N THR A 32 28.11 -12.95 15.78
CA THR A 32 26.72 -13.41 15.97
C THR A 32 26.62 -14.61 16.91
N GLN A 33 27.62 -15.50 16.96
CA GLN A 33 27.66 -16.61 17.92
C GLN A 33 27.81 -16.10 19.35
N GLU A 34 28.71 -15.15 19.60
CA GLU A 34 28.88 -14.51 20.92
C GLU A 34 27.63 -13.73 21.33
N GLN A 35 27.06 -12.93 20.42
CA GLN A 35 25.79 -12.22 20.68
C GLN A 35 24.64 -13.19 21.03
N ARG A 36 24.58 -14.36 20.37
CA ARG A 36 23.58 -15.40 20.68
C ARG A 36 23.85 -16.10 22.01
N ALA A 37 25.12 -16.34 22.35
CA ALA A 37 25.53 -16.96 23.61
C ALA A 37 25.28 -16.02 24.81
N ALA A 38 25.56 -14.73 24.65
CA ALA A 38 25.32 -13.69 25.65
C ALA A 38 23.84 -13.31 25.80
N SER A 39 23.01 -13.60 24.79
CA SER A 39 21.57 -13.35 24.86
C SER A 39 20.91 -14.34 25.83
N LEU A 40 20.79 -13.91 27.10
CA LEU A 40 19.92 -14.58 28.07
C LEU A 40 18.52 -14.69 27.43
N ARG A 41 18.05 -15.92 27.24
CA ARG A 41 16.70 -16.14 26.72
C ARG A 41 15.73 -15.52 27.71
N LYS A 42 14.99 -14.49 27.29
CA LYS A 42 13.92 -13.92 28.10
C LYS A 42 13.02 -15.07 28.58
N PRO A 43 12.72 -15.14 29.89
CA PRO A 43 11.83 -16.16 30.41
C PRO A 43 10.50 -16.10 29.65
N LYS A 44 9.95 -17.26 29.32
CA LYS A 44 8.65 -17.29 28.65
C LYS A 44 7.62 -16.62 29.53
N SER A 45 6.76 -15.83 28.91
CA SER A 45 5.54 -15.37 29.60
C SER A 45 4.76 -16.59 30.11
N PRO A 46 4.17 -16.50 31.31
CA PRO A 46 3.31 -17.54 31.83
C PRO A 46 2.10 -17.75 30.90
N CYS A 47 1.42 -18.89 31.07
CA CYS A 47 0.24 -19.19 30.27
C CYS A 47 -0.80 -18.06 30.41
N PRO A 48 -1.28 -17.46 29.31
CA PRO A 48 -2.23 -16.35 29.39
C PRO A 48 -3.61 -16.76 29.92
N GLN A 49 -3.88 -18.07 30.00
CA GLN A 49 -5.17 -18.61 30.47
C GLN A 49 -5.18 -18.92 31.97
N CYS A 50 -4.06 -19.36 32.55
CA CYS A 50 -4.02 -19.85 33.94
C CYS A 50 -2.79 -19.38 34.75
N GLY A 51 -1.86 -18.64 34.15
CA GLY A 51 -0.66 -18.15 34.83
C GLY A 51 0.45 -19.19 35.03
N CYS A 52 0.22 -20.48 34.75
CA CYS A 52 1.24 -21.51 34.94
C CYS A 52 2.44 -21.36 33.97
N PRO A 53 3.65 -21.80 34.36
CA PRO A 53 4.84 -21.74 33.52
C PRO A 53 4.72 -22.66 32.30
N ILE A 54 5.16 -22.18 31.14
CA ILE A 54 5.15 -22.94 29.89
C ILE A 54 6.47 -23.71 29.73
N ARG A 55 6.40 -25.03 29.80
CA ARG A 55 7.58 -25.91 29.73
C ARG A 55 8.08 -26.16 28.30
N SER A 56 7.16 -26.33 27.34
CA SER A 56 7.51 -26.76 25.98
C SER A 56 8.01 -25.61 25.11
N ARG A 57 9.06 -25.83 24.30
CA ARG A 57 9.58 -24.84 23.32
C ARG A 57 8.51 -24.56 22.26
N GLY A 58 8.30 -23.28 21.91
CA GLY A 58 7.26 -22.86 20.95
C GLY A 58 5.80 -22.83 21.44
N ALA A 59 5.46 -23.49 22.56
CA ALA A 59 4.11 -23.44 23.12
C ALA A 59 3.74 -22.06 23.66
N LYS A 60 2.46 -21.68 23.48
CA LYS A 60 1.82 -20.46 24.01
C LYS A 60 0.94 -20.71 25.25
N HIS A 61 0.57 -21.96 25.50
CA HIS A 61 -0.25 -22.37 26.64
C HIS A 61 0.44 -23.54 27.36
N CYS A 62 0.14 -23.74 28.65
CA CYS A 62 0.71 -24.83 29.42
C CYS A 62 0.12 -26.21 29.06
N SER A 63 -1.12 -26.25 28.53
CA SER A 63 -1.82 -27.49 28.19
C SER A 63 -2.75 -27.32 26.97
N ARG A 64 -3.23 -28.45 26.44
CA ARG A 64 -4.23 -28.47 25.35
C ARG A 64 -5.55 -27.87 25.83
N GLU A 65 -5.97 -28.12 27.06
CA GLU A 65 -7.19 -27.52 27.62
C GLU A 65 -7.08 -26.00 27.70
N CYS A 66 -5.94 -25.47 28.16
CA CYS A 66 -5.72 -24.02 28.20
C CYS A 66 -5.72 -23.39 26.80
N ALA A 67 -5.19 -24.10 25.80
CA ALA A 67 -5.24 -23.66 24.41
C ALA A 67 -6.66 -23.69 23.83
N ILE A 68 -7.48 -24.66 24.19
CA ILE A 68 -8.90 -24.74 23.78
C ILE A 68 -9.70 -23.61 24.46
N LYS A 69 -9.57 -23.45 25.78
CA LYS A 69 -10.22 -22.37 26.54
C LYS A 69 -9.91 -21.00 25.94
N ALA A 70 -8.64 -20.72 25.66
CA ALA A 70 -8.24 -19.45 25.05
C ALA A 70 -8.85 -19.21 23.65
N ARG A 71 -9.21 -20.27 22.90
CA ARG A 71 -9.87 -20.17 21.59
C ARG A 71 -11.39 -19.99 21.72
N THR A 72 -12.00 -20.57 22.76
CA THR A 72 -13.45 -20.52 22.98
C THR A 72 -13.89 -19.28 23.75
N THR A 73 -13.01 -18.67 24.56
CA THR A 73 -13.31 -17.43 25.27
C THR A 73 -13.67 -16.33 24.28
N ARG A 74 -14.87 -15.76 24.41
CA ARG A 74 -15.30 -14.61 23.60
C ARG A 74 -14.32 -13.46 23.85
N PRO A 75 -13.76 -12.87 22.78
CA PRO A 75 -12.87 -11.72 22.93
C PRO A 75 -13.61 -10.53 23.53
N ALA A 76 -12.88 -9.71 24.29
CA ALA A 76 -13.43 -8.48 24.84
C ALA A 76 -14.01 -7.57 23.74
N PRO A 77 -15.04 -6.76 24.07
CA PRO A 77 -15.60 -5.76 23.15
C PRO A 77 -14.51 -4.88 22.51
N CYS A 78 -14.77 -4.39 21.30
CA CYS A 78 -13.88 -3.43 20.67
C CYS A 78 -13.77 -2.17 21.54
N ARG A 79 -12.55 -1.77 21.92
CA ARG A 79 -12.32 -0.59 22.78
C ARG A 79 -12.87 0.71 22.20
N ARG A 80 -13.08 0.78 20.89
CA ARG A 80 -13.62 1.96 20.22
C ARG A 80 -15.12 1.90 19.97
N CYS A 81 -15.59 0.90 19.22
CA CYS A 81 -16.99 0.82 18.81
C CYS A 81 -17.86 -0.05 19.71
N GLY A 82 -17.31 -0.66 20.76
CA GLY A 82 -18.04 -1.56 21.65
C GLY A 82 -18.48 -2.90 21.04
N SER A 83 -18.26 -3.13 19.74
CA SER A 83 -18.71 -4.34 19.07
C SER A 83 -18.13 -5.62 19.69
N GLU A 84 -19.03 -6.56 19.99
CA GLU A 84 -18.73 -7.93 20.43
C GLU A 84 -18.55 -8.90 19.26
N GLU A 85 -19.02 -8.53 18.06
CA GLU A 85 -18.90 -9.32 16.84
C GLU A 85 -17.47 -9.23 16.27
N ARG A 86 -16.61 -10.08 16.80
CA ARG A 86 -15.19 -10.13 16.43
C ARG A 86 -14.94 -11.23 15.40
N THR A 87 -14.63 -10.83 14.17
CA THR A 87 -14.32 -11.75 13.06
C THR A 87 -12.84 -11.66 12.62
N GLY A 88 -12.38 -12.64 11.82
CA GLY A 88 -11.06 -12.60 11.18
C GLY A 88 -9.84 -12.79 12.10
N ARG A 89 -8.70 -12.15 11.77
CA ARG A 89 -7.42 -12.25 12.50
C ARG A 89 -7.32 -11.34 13.73
N ARG A 90 -8.25 -10.38 13.91
CA ARG A 90 -8.21 -9.37 14.98
C ARG A 90 -9.11 -9.71 16.19
N ARG A 91 -9.57 -10.97 16.29
CA ARG A 91 -10.48 -11.40 17.36
C ARG A 91 -9.89 -11.17 18.74
N THR A 92 -8.63 -11.55 18.93
CA THR A 92 -7.94 -11.44 20.23
C THR A 92 -7.33 -10.07 20.51
N GLY A 93 -7.47 -9.10 19.59
CA GLY A 93 -6.90 -7.76 19.73
C GLY A 93 -7.87 -6.77 20.38
N PRO A 94 -7.41 -5.60 20.85
CA PRO A 94 -8.26 -4.60 21.49
C PRO A 94 -9.29 -3.93 20.55
N TYR A 95 -9.19 -4.10 19.23
CA TYR A 95 -10.07 -3.46 18.25
C TYR A 95 -10.54 -4.43 17.17
N CYS A 96 -11.79 -4.28 16.71
CA CYS A 96 -12.40 -5.16 15.71
C CYS A 96 -11.82 -4.97 14.30
N SER A 97 -11.36 -3.76 13.97
CA SER A 97 -10.83 -3.40 12.66
C SER A 97 -9.58 -2.53 12.76
N TRP A 98 -8.85 -2.40 11.65
CA TRP A 98 -7.74 -1.46 11.58
C TRP A 98 -8.24 -0.01 11.71
N SER A 99 -9.40 0.31 11.13
CA SER A 99 -10.04 1.62 11.26
C SER A 99 -10.33 1.96 12.72
N CYS A 100 -10.94 1.04 13.48
CA CYS A 100 -11.21 1.26 14.90
C CYS A 100 -9.94 1.49 15.74
N TRP A 101 -8.88 0.72 15.49
CA TRP A 101 -7.59 0.94 16.16
C TRP A 101 -7.00 2.31 15.81
N ASN A 102 -7.05 2.69 14.54
CA ASN A 102 -6.41 3.90 14.04
C ASN A 102 -7.13 5.15 14.52
N GLU A 103 -8.46 5.15 14.46
CA GLU A 103 -9.27 6.28 14.88
C GLU A 103 -9.21 6.49 16.41
N ASP A 104 -9.29 5.43 17.24
CA ASP A 104 -9.08 5.55 18.70
C ASP A 104 -7.69 6.11 19.01
N ARG A 105 -6.67 5.56 18.35
CA ARG A 105 -5.29 6.04 18.49
C ARG A 105 -5.21 7.52 18.17
N TYR A 106 -5.85 7.98 17.09
CA TYR A 106 -5.78 9.37 16.67
C TYR A 106 -6.50 10.32 17.64
N GLU A 107 -7.68 9.94 18.11
CA GLU A 107 -8.46 10.72 19.07
C GLU A 107 -7.74 10.80 20.42
N ARG A 108 -7.38 9.64 20.98
CA ARG A 108 -6.72 9.55 22.30
C ARG A 108 -5.37 10.23 22.38
N THR A 109 -4.60 10.25 21.28
CA THR A 109 -3.27 10.88 21.27
C THR A 109 -3.27 12.31 20.73
N GLY A 110 -4.36 12.75 20.11
CA GLY A 110 -4.39 14.01 19.35
C GLY A 110 -3.36 14.10 18.21
N SER A 111 -2.64 13.01 17.89
CA SER A 111 -1.46 13.07 17.02
C SER A 111 -1.81 13.41 15.57
N CYS A 112 -3.01 13.00 15.12
CA CYS A 112 -3.47 13.37 13.79
C CYS A 112 -3.83 14.86 13.73
N ALA A 113 -4.57 15.38 14.72
CA ALA A 113 -4.94 16.78 14.76
C ALA A 113 -3.73 17.70 14.89
N SER A 114 -2.78 17.37 15.77
CA SER A 114 -1.51 18.11 15.92
C SER A 114 -0.73 18.13 14.61
N TRP A 115 -0.56 16.97 13.95
CA TRP A 115 0.11 16.89 12.65
C TRP A 115 -0.59 17.73 11.57
N VAL A 116 -1.93 17.69 11.51
CA VAL A 116 -2.69 18.49 10.53
C VAL A 116 -2.50 19.98 10.78
N ARG A 117 -2.45 20.44 12.03
CA ARG A 117 -2.17 21.85 12.35
C ARG A 117 -0.77 22.27 11.88
N SER A 118 0.27 21.51 12.20
CA SER A 118 1.64 21.80 11.73
C SER A 118 1.76 21.76 10.20
N TRP A 119 0.99 20.89 9.54
CA TRP A 119 0.97 20.81 8.09
C TRP A 119 0.28 22.02 7.46
N LEU A 120 -0.85 22.45 8.03
CA LEU A 120 -1.56 23.65 7.57
C LEU A 120 -0.82 24.96 7.87
N SER A 121 -0.08 25.03 8.98
CA SER A 121 0.78 26.17 9.29
C SER A 121 2.06 26.20 8.44
N GLY A 122 2.34 25.11 7.70
CA GLY A 122 3.51 25.01 6.85
C GLY A 122 4.82 24.68 7.57
N GLU A 123 4.76 24.39 8.87
CA GLU A 123 5.88 23.91 9.69
C GLU A 123 6.43 22.58 9.15
N ILE A 124 5.53 21.71 8.68
CA ILE A 124 5.89 20.46 8.02
C ILE A 124 5.40 20.45 6.57
N SER A 125 6.19 19.87 5.67
CA SER A 125 5.88 19.82 4.23
C SER A 125 4.83 18.78 3.84
N GLY A 126 4.53 17.81 4.72
CA GLY A 126 3.70 16.65 4.38
C GLY A 126 4.43 15.58 3.55
N THR A 127 5.76 15.69 3.42
CA THR A 127 6.59 14.75 2.65
C THR A 127 7.39 13.84 3.60
N THR A 128 7.33 12.53 3.36
CA THR A 128 8.15 11.53 4.08
C THR A 128 9.63 11.61 3.67
N GLU A 129 10.52 11.03 4.47
CA GLU A 129 11.97 10.95 4.16
C GLU A 129 12.27 10.36 2.76
N LYS A 130 11.41 9.45 2.27
CA LYS A 130 11.53 8.83 0.94
C LYS A 130 11.00 9.72 -0.19
N GLY A 131 10.56 10.95 0.10
CA GLY A 131 9.99 11.88 -0.86
C GLY A 131 8.59 11.50 -1.34
N ARG A 132 7.83 10.71 -0.55
CA ARG A 132 6.43 10.35 -0.83
C ARG A 132 5.51 11.19 0.07
N PRO A 133 4.26 11.46 -0.33
CA PRO A 133 3.28 12.07 0.55
C PRO A 133 3.12 11.25 1.83
N ASP A 134 3.06 11.92 2.99
CA ASP A 134 2.63 11.27 4.24
C ASP A 134 1.20 10.73 4.06
N HIS A 135 0.90 9.59 4.69
CA HIS A 135 -0.42 8.95 4.54
C HIS A 135 -1.55 9.85 5.06
N ARG A 136 -1.24 10.84 5.90
CA ARG A 136 -2.19 11.82 6.44
C ARG A 136 -2.57 12.92 5.45
N VAL A 137 -1.74 13.23 4.46
CA VAL A 137 -2.00 14.33 3.48
C VAL A 137 -3.36 14.15 2.82
N LYS A 138 -3.59 12.99 2.19
CA LYS A 138 -4.86 12.69 1.51
C LYS A 138 -6.04 12.70 2.49
N HIS A 139 -5.85 12.16 3.69
CA HIS A 139 -6.91 12.14 4.71
C HIS A 139 -7.30 13.56 5.14
N ALA A 140 -6.31 14.42 5.39
CA ALA A 140 -6.52 15.81 5.76
C ALA A 140 -7.25 16.59 4.65
N LEU A 141 -6.82 16.44 3.39
CA LEU A 141 -7.51 17.06 2.25
C LEU A 141 -8.96 16.64 2.14
N VAL A 142 -9.25 15.34 2.28
CA VAL A 142 -10.62 14.83 2.23
C VAL A 142 -11.47 15.41 3.36
N SER A 143 -10.91 15.56 4.57
CA SER A 143 -11.61 16.16 5.70
C SER A 143 -11.84 17.66 5.52
N LEU A 144 -10.90 18.40 4.91
CA LEU A 144 -10.95 19.85 4.77
C LEU A 144 -11.73 20.31 3.54
N ARG A 145 -11.56 19.62 2.41
CA ARG A 145 -12.11 20.02 1.09
C ARG A 145 -13.27 19.15 0.63
N GLY A 146 -13.56 18.06 1.35
CA GLY A 146 -14.64 17.14 1.07
C GLY A 146 -14.25 15.95 0.19
N ARG A 147 -15.19 15.01 0.06
CA ARG A 147 -15.04 13.76 -0.69
C ARG A 147 -15.47 13.90 -2.16
N ARG A 148 -14.92 14.89 -2.87
CA ARG A 148 -15.24 15.14 -4.29
C ARG A 148 -14.01 15.48 -5.11
N CYS A 149 -14.11 15.32 -6.42
CA CYS A 149 -13.11 15.80 -7.36
C CYS A 149 -13.08 17.33 -7.37
N GLU A 150 -11.92 17.94 -7.16
CA GLU A 150 -11.72 19.38 -7.18
C GLU A 150 -11.80 19.98 -8.61
N GLN A 151 -11.76 19.14 -9.65
CA GLN A 151 -11.84 19.58 -11.05
C GLN A 151 -13.26 19.46 -11.65
N CYS A 152 -13.95 18.33 -11.43
CA CYS A 152 -15.25 18.07 -12.06
C CYS A 152 -16.39 17.85 -11.06
N GLY A 153 -16.13 17.95 -9.76
CA GLY A 153 -17.14 17.74 -8.72
C GLY A 153 -17.55 16.29 -8.46
N TRP A 154 -17.08 15.32 -9.26
CA TRP A 154 -17.48 13.92 -9.13
C TRP A 154 -17.20 13.32 -7.74
N ASP A 155 -18.21 12.69 -7.15
CA ASP A 155 -18.24 12.24 -5.76
C ASP A 155 -18.96 10.89 -5.55
N LYS A 156 -19.16 10.10 -6.62
CA LYS A 156 -19.88 8.82 -6.50
C LYS A 156 -19.14 7.85 -5.59
N VAL A 157 -19.88 7.28 -4.65
CA VAL A 157 -19.39 6.27 -3.71
C VAL A 157 -19.33 4.92 -4.42
N ASN A 158 -18.17 4.27 -4.37
CA ASN A 158 -18.05 2.90 -4.82
C ASN A 158 -18.80 1.97 -3.84
N PRO A 159 -19.77 1.15 -4.29
CA PRO A 159 -20.67 0.39 -3.42
C PRO A 159 -19.95 -0.71 -2.63
N VAL A 160 -18.83 -1.24 -3.14
CA VAL A 160 -18.07 -2.31 -2.48
C VAL A 160 -17.14 -1.75 -1.40
N SER A 161 -16.43 -0.67 -1.71
CA SER A 161 -15.47 -0.06 -0.79
C SER A 161 -16.06 0.99 0.14
N GLY A 162 -17.27 1.50 -0.15
CA GLY A 162 -17.92 2.58 0.59
C GLY A 162 -17.17 3.92 0.51
N ARG A 163 -16.33 4.13 -0.52
CA ARG A 163 -15.47 5.32 -0.65
C ARG A 163 -15.62 5.95 -2.03
N VAL A 164 -15.46 7.27 -2.08
CA VAL A 164 -15.24 7.99 -3.35
C VAL A 164 -13.80 7.75 -3.79
N PRO A 165 -13.55 7.15 -4.97
CA PRO A 165 -12.20 6.82 -5.43
C PRO A 165 -11.46 8.07 -5.93
N LEU A 166 -11.03 8.93 -5.01
CA LEU A 166 -10.20 10.09 -5.32
C LEU A 166 -8.71 9.72 -5.27
N HIS A 167 -7.92 10.34 -6.13
CA HIS A 167 -6.47 10.29 -6.17
C HIS A 167 -5.88 11.62 -5.70
N LEU A 168 -4.69 11.57 -5.10
CA LEU A 168 -3.90 12.75 -4.81
C LEU A 168 -3.10 13.13 -6.07
N ASP A 169 -3.29 14.34 -6.57
CA ASP A 169 -2.59 14.91 -7.71
C ASP A 169 -1.68 16.05 -7.25
N HIS A 170 -0.45 16.07 -7.75
CA HIS A 170 0.51 17.14 -7.54
C HIS A 170 0.34 18.18 -8.64
N ILE A 171 -0.08 19.40 -8.31
CA ILE A 171 -0.45 20.42 -9.30
C ILE A 171 0.71 20.72 -10.26
N THR A 172 1.93 20.76 -9.73
CA THR A 172 3.16 20.99 -10.52
C THR A 172 3.79 19.70 -11.06
N GLY A 173 3.28 18.53 -10.66
CA GLY A 173 3.88 17.22 -10.96
C GLY A 173 5.08 16.83 -10.09
N ASP A 174 5.55 17.69 -9.19
CA ASP A 174 6.63 17.33 -8.26
C ASP A 174 6.10 16.57 -7.04
N ARG A 175 6.38 15.26 -6.98
CA ARG A 175 5.97 14.38 -5.87
C ARG A 175 6.49 14.80 -4.48
N LYS A 176 7.53 15.64 -4.42
CA LYS A 176 8.14 16.10 -3.15
C LYS A 176 7.42 17.31 -2.56
N ARG A 177 6.56 17.97 -3.34
CA ARG A 177 5.79 19.16 -2.96
C ARG A 177 4.40 18.75 -2.49
N ASN A 178 4.24 18.56 -1.18
CA ASN A 178 3.03 18.02 -0.56
C ASN A 178 2.35 19.02 0.40
N ARG A 179 2.65 20.33 0.27
CA ARG A 179 1.94 21.36 1.03
C ARG A 179 0.48 21.44 0.56
N PRO A 180 -0.46 21.88 1.41
CA PRO A 180 -1.89 21.90 1.08
C PRO A 180 -2.17 22.53 -0.29
N GLU A 181 -1.55 23.65 -0.60
CA GLU A 181 -1.70 24.44 -1.83
C GLU A 181 -1.05 23.80 -3.08
N GLU A 182 -0.18 22.80 -2.92
CA GLU A 182 0.56 22.16 -4.01
C GLU A 182 -0.12 20.88 -4.51
N VAL A 183 -1.15 20.42 -3.81
CA VAL A 183 -1.85 19.17 -4.06
C VAL A 183 -3.36 19.36 -4.14
N ARG A 184 -4.01 18.49 -4.91
CA ARG A 184 -5.47 18.44 -5.07
C ARG A 184 -6.00 17.02 -5.17
N LEU A 185 -7.29 16.85 -4.94
CA LEU A 185 -8.03 15.60 -5.06
C LEU A 185 -8.72 15.52 -6.41
N LEU A 186 -8.36 14.53 -7.22
CA LEU A 186 -8.98 14.28 -8.52
C LEU A 186 -9.64 12.90 -8.57
N CYS A 187 -10.73 12.76 -9.32
CA CYS A 187 -11.25 11.44 -9.68
C CYS A 187 -10.27 10.73 -10.65
N PRO A 188 -10.40 9.41 -10.86
CA PRO A 188 -9.45 8.66 -11.69
C PRO A 188 -9.43 9.13 -13.14
N ASN A 189 -10.58 9.59 -13.66
CA ASN A 189 -10.73 10.09 -15.02
C ASN A 189 -10.05 11.45 -15.20
N CYS A 190 -10.33 12.43 -14.33
CA CYS A 190 -9.65 13.74 -14.40
C CYS A 190 -8.15 13.61 -14.14
N HIS A 191 -7.74 12.74 -13.22
CA HIS A 191 -6.32 12.51 -12.97
C HIS A 191 -5.63 11.89 -14.19
N ALA A 192 -6.28 10.96 -14.91
CA ALA A 192 -5.72 10.38 -16.14
C ALA A 192 -5.51 11.40 -17.27
N LEU A 193 -6.18 12.56 -17.21
CA LEU A 193 -6.06 13.64 -18.18
C LEU A 193 -5.03 14.71 -17.78
N THR A 194 -4.36 14.58 -16.62
CA THR A 194 -3.31 15.55 -16.26
C THR A 194 -2.05 15.30 -17.10
N PRO A 195 -1.32 16.37 -17.50
CA PRO A 195 -0.06 16.22 -18.26
C PRO A 195 1.04 15.52 -17.45
N THR A 196 0.87 15.46 -16.13
CA THR A 196 1.78 14.84 -15.16
C THR A 196 1.34 13.45 -14.74
N TYR A 197 0.27 12.90 -15.33
CA TYR A 197 -0.30 11.62 -14.93
C TYR A 197 0.75 10.50 -14.91
N GLN A 198 0.83 9.77 -13.80
CA GLN A 198 1.83 8.73 -13.53
C GLN A 198 3.29 9.23 -13.68
N HIS A 199 3.87 9.06 -14.86
CA HIS A 199 5.25 9.37 -15.18
C HIS A 199 5.37 10.15 -16.49
N LEU A 200 4.28 10.77 -16.98
CA LEU A 200 4.33 11.55 -18.22
C LEU A 200 5.23 12.79 -18.12
N ASN A 201 5.54 13.23 -16.90
CA ASN A 201 6.53 14.28 -16.63
C ASN A 201 7.99 13.78 -16.61
N ASN A 202 8.23 12.47 -16.79
CA ASN A 202 9.55 11.90 -16.92
C ASN A 202 9.92 11.84 -18.40
N SER A 203 10.96 12.56 -18.81
CA SER A 203 11.44 12.59 -20.21
C SER A 203 11.82 11.22 -20.78
N ARG A 204 12.04 10.22 -19.91
CA ARG A 204 12.31 8.82 -20.31
C ARG A 204 11.05 8.03 -20.63
N VAL A 205 9.87 8.54 -20.30
CA VAL A 205 8.58 7.88 -20.53
C VAL A 205 7.92 8.54 -21.73
N SER A 206 7.68 7.75 -22.78
CA SER A 206 6.91 8.22 -23.91
C SER A 206 5.42 8.15 -23.57
N ALA A 207 4.70 9.25 -23.81
CA ALA A 207 3.25 9.30 -23.61
C ALA A 207 2.50 8.32 -24.53
N THR A 208 3.07 8.04 -25.69
CA THR A 208 2.53 7.12 -26.68
C THR A 208 3.31 5.81 -26.68
N ARG A 209 2.59 4.70 -26.80
CA ARG A 209 3.21 3.40 -26.94
C ARG A 209 3.76 3.27 -28.37
N LYS A 210 5.08 3.17 -28.52
CA LYS A 210 5.74 3.03 -29.84
C LYS A 210 5.29 1.79 -30.62
N HIS A 211 5.00 0.70 -29.92
CA HIS A 211 4.53 -0.56 -30.50
C HIS A 211 3.26 -1.03 -29.77
N PRO A 212 2.08 -0.52 -30.15
CA PRO A 212 0.82 -0.96 -29.55
C PRO A 212 0.50 -2.39 -29.95
N SER A 213 0.06 -3.21 -28.99
CA SER A 213 -0.46 -4.54 -29.31
C SER A 213 -1.81 -4.42 -30.03
N ARG A 214 -2.19 -5.44 -30.81
CA ARG A 214 -3.50 -5.47 -31.50
C ARG A 214 -4.67 -5.17 -30.56
N ARG A 215 -4.68 -5.78 -29.37
CA ARG A 215 -5.69 -5.52 -28.32
C ARG A 215 -5.74 -4.06 -27.86
N HIS A 216 -4.58 -3.38 -27.84
CA HIS A 216 -4.55 -1.95 -27.53
C HIS A 216 -5.23 -1.14 -28.64
N LEU A 217 -4.91 -1.42 -29.91
CA LEU A 217 -5.54 -0.75 -31.05
C LEU A 217 -7.07 -0.98 -31.09
N GLU A 218 -7.52 -2.21 -30.82
CA GLU A 218 -8.95 -2.56 -30.77
C GLU A 218 -9.69 -1.81 -29.65
N THR A 219 -9.04 -1.60 -28.50
CA THR A 219 -9.66 -0.90 -27.36
C THR A 219 -9.77 0.60 -27.59
N TRP A 220 -8.79 1.19 -28.29
CA TRP A 220 -8.70 2.63 -28.47
C TRP A 220 -9.30 3.13 -29.80
N MET A 221 -9.94 2.23 -30.59
CA MET A 221 -10.53 2.49 -31.92
C MET A 221 -9.79 3.62 -32.64
N THR A 222 -8.48 3.44 -32.84
CA THR A 222 -7.65 4.56 -33.26
C THR A 222 -8.06 4.97 -34.67
N ASP A 223 -8.75 6.10 -34.79
CA ASP A 223 -8.84 6.91 -35.99
C ASP A 223 -7.46 7.56 -36.19
N GLN A 224 -6.44 6.75 -36.46
CA GLN A 224 -5.21 7.28 -37.01
C GLN A 224 -5.51 7.60 -38.47
N PRO A 225 -5.23 8.83 -38.96
CA PRO A 225 -5.14 9.03 -40.40
C PRO A 225 -4.06 8.07 -40.86
N THR A 226 -4.47 7.05 -41.62
CA THR A 226 -3.58 6.01 -42.12
C THR A 226 -2.50 6.70 -42.96
N ALA A 227 -1.35 7.00 -42.35
CA ALA A 227 -0.12 7.20 -43.06
C ALA A 227 0.19 5.83 -43.69
N ARG A 228 -0.35 5.65 -44.90
CA ARG A 228 -0.11 4.59 -45.89
C ARG A 228 0.69 3.41 -45.36
N ILE A 229 0.04 2.54 -44.61
CA ILE A 229 0.40 1.13 -44.65
C ILE A 229 -0.55 0.50 -45.66
N THR A 230 -0.14 0.48 -46.92
CA THR A 230 -0.82 -0.30 -47.96
C THR A 230 -0.56 -1.77 -47.66
N TYR A 231 -1.41 -2.38 -46.84
CA TYR A 231 -1.60 -3.82 -46.94
C TYR A 231 -2.44 -4.08 -48.19
N PRO A 232 -2.08 -5.03 -49.07
CA PRO A 232 -2.92 -5.41 -50.19
C PRO A 232 -4.29 -5.78 -49.62
N LEU A 233 -5.35 -5.17 -50.16
CA LEU A 233 -6.74 -5.50 -49.89
C LEU A 233 -6.88 -7.02 -50.03
N MET A 234 -6.89 -7.74 -48.90
CA MET A 234 -7.44 -9.08 -48.89
C MET A 234 -8.91 -8.92 -49.30
N ALA A 235 -9.27 -9.64 -50.36
CA ALA A 235 -10.60 -9.62 -50.96
C ALA A 235 -11.69 -9.67 -49.88
N PRO A 236 -12.82 -8.97 -50.10
CA PRO A 236 -13.89 -8.91 -49.11
C PRO A 236 -14.35 -10.32 -48.76
N VAL A 237 -14.32 -10.64 -47.46
CA VAL A 237 -14.94 -11.85 -46.90
C VAL A 237 -16.46 -11.63 -46.98
N LYS A 238 -17.02 -11.78 -48.18
CA LYS A 238 -18.44 -12.05 -48.36
C LYS A 238 -18.63 -13.56 -48.21
N ASP A 239 -19.66 -13.92 -47.44
CA ASP A 239 -20.28 -15.24 -47.42
C ASP A 239 -19.63 -16.34 -46.56
N CYS A 240 -19.50 -16.11 -45.24
CA CYS A 240 -19.37 -17.21 -44.26
C CYS A 240 -20.45 -17.24 -43.17
N TYR A 241 -21.51 -16.44 -43.28
CA TYR A 241 -22.71 -16.58 -42.45
C TYR A 241 -23.90 -16.82 -43.35
N LEU A 242 -24.14 -18.07 -43.77
CA LEU A 242 -25.44 -18.61 -44.22
C LEU A 242 -25.30 -20.09 -44.67
N VAL A 243 -24.84 -21.01 -43.82
CA VAL A 243 -25.11 -22.45 -44.03
C VAL A 243 -25.22 -23.19 -42.69
N VAL A 244 -26.25 -22.86 -41.88
CA VAL A 244 -26.85 -23.85 -40.96
C VAL A 244 -28.36 -23.58 -40.92
N ALA A 245 -29.03 -23.74 -42.05
CA ALA A 245 -30.46 -23.95 -42.09
C ALA A 245 -30.77 -24.80 -43.31
N ARG A 246 -31.49 -25.91 -43.09
CA ARG A 246 -32.06 -26.86 -44.07
C ARG A 246 -31.16 -28.06 -44.45
N ARG A 247 -31.22 -29.10 -43.62
CA ARG A 247 -31.48 -30.50 -44.05
C ARG A 247 -32.35 -31.16 -42.96
N SER A 248 -33.68 -31.20 -43.10
CA SER A 248 -34.48 -32.28 -43.73
C SER A 248 -34.93 -33.36 -42.71
N GLN A 249 -36.20 -33.29 -42.29
CA GLN A 249 -37.13 -34.43 -42.14
C GLN A 249 -38.30 -34.17 -43.11
N PRO A 250 -39.14 -35.14 -43.53
CA PRO A 250 -39.07 -36.62 -43.46
C PRO A 250 -39.31 -37.29 -44.84
N ASP A 251 -39.05 -38.60 -44.92
CA ASP A 251 -39.95 -39.67 -45.39
C ASP A 251 -39.36 -41.03 -44.99
#